data_AF-A0A1B6K446-F1
#
_entry.id   AF-A0A1B6K446-F1
#
_cell.length_a   1.000
_cell.length_b   1.000
_cell.length_c   1.000
_cell.angle_alpha   90.00
_cell.angle_beta   90.00
_cell.angle_gamma   90.00
#
_symmetry.space_group_name_H-M   'P 1'
#
loop_
_entity.id
_entity.type
_entity.pdbx_description
1 polymer ?
#
loop_
_entity_poly.entity_id
_entity_poly.type
_entity_poly.pdbx_seq_one_letter_code
_entity_poly.pdbx_strand_id
1 'polypeptide(L)'
;MKNLRGALIVIEGCDRSGKTTQCKKIVASLEKNGTKAKYMNFPDRSTAIGQIINGYLTKKEDLSDEAMHLLFSANRWELVPKMKKLLQKGTTLIVDRYSYSGVAYSAI
;
A
#
# COMPACT_ATOMS: atom_id res chain seq x y z
N MET A 1 -5.78 20.65 -23.00
CA MET A 1 -4.85 20.57 -21.85
C MET A 1 -4.50 19.10 -21.60
N LYS A 2 -3.21 18.73 -21.55
CA LYS A 2 -2.79 17.34 -21.32
C LYS A 2 -3.20 16.95 -19.89
N ASN A 3 -4.17 16.04 -19.75
CA ASN A 3 -4.59 15.52 -18.45
C ASN A 3 -3.46 14.63 -17.91
N LEU A 4 -2.55 15.21 -17.13
CA LEU A 4 -1.44 14.50 -16.53
C LEU A 4 -1.95 13.67 -15.35
N ARG A 5 -1.79 12.34 -15.44
CA ARG A 5 -2.07 11.42 -14.33
C ARG A 5 -1.11 11.68 -13.17
N GLY A 6 -1.54 11.30 -11.96
CA GLY A 6 -0.67 11.26 -10.79
C GLY A 6 0.45 10.23 -10.92
N ALA A 7 1.49 10.38 -10.08
CA ALA A 7 2.54 9.39 -9.92
C ALA A 7 2.12 8.30 -8.93
N LEU A 8 2.61 7.08 -9.12
CA LEU A 8 2.55 6.01 -8.12
C LEU A 8 3.97 5.85 -7.55
N ILE A 9 4.16 6.24 -6.30
CA ILE A 9 5.45 6.19 -5.61
C ILE A 9 5.33 5.19 -4.48
N VAL A 10 6.14 4.13 -4.52
CA VAL A 10 6.16 3.07 -3.50
C VAL A 10 7.40 3.23 -2.65
N ILE A 11 7.24 3.14 -1.33
CA ILE A 11 8.33 3.13 -0.36
C ILE A 11 8.39 1.76 0.31
N GLU A 12 9.54 1.10 0.17
CA GLU A 12 9.84 -0.22 0.71
C GLU A 12 10.97 -0.17 1.75
N GLY A 13 11.14 -1.27 2.48
CA GLY A 13 12.23 -1.44 3.45
C GLY A 13 11.86 -2.33 4.63
N CYS A 14 12.86 -2.69 5.41
CA CYS A 14 12.73 -3.55 6.59
C CYS A 14 11.77 -3.00 7.65
N ASP A 15 11.34 -3.83 8.60
CA ASP A 15 10.52 -3.37 9.71
C ASP A 15 11.22 -2.28 10.52
N ARG A 16 10.42 -1.32 10.98
CA ARG A 16 10.88 -0.13 11.74
C ARG A 16 11.88 0.78 11.01
N SER A 17 12.04 0.66 9.68
CA SER A 17 12.88 1.58 8.87
C SER A 17 12.33 3.00 8.70
N GLY A 18 11.18 3.33 9.30
CA GLY A 18 10.59 4.67 9.24
C GLY A 18 9.69 4.96 8.03
N LYS A 19 9.30 3.95 7.25
CA LYS A 19 8.48 4.09 6.03
C LYS A 19 7.23 4.95 6.23
N THR A 20 6.41 4.64 7.23
CA THR A 20 5.16 5.37 7.49
C THR A 20 5.41 6.84 7.78
N THR A 21 6.44 7.14 8.56
CA THR A 21 6.85 8.51 8.87
C THR A 21 7.24 9.26 7.59
N GLN A 22 8.06 8.63 6.74
CA GLN A 22 8.52 9.26 5.50
C GLN A 22 7.39 9.44 4.49
N CYS A 23 6.52 8.44 4.32
CA CYS A 23 5.39 8.53 3.41
C CYS A 23 4.45 9.68 3.79
N LYS A 24 4.13 9.83 5.08
CA LYS A 24 3.29 10.94 5.58
C LYS A 24 3.95 12.30 5.37
N LYS A 25 5.26 12.41 5.61
CA LYS A 25 6.02 13.65 5.35
C LYS A 25 6.02 14.02 3.86
N ILE A 26 6.20 13.05 2.98
CA ILE A 26 6.16 13.26 1.52
C ILE A 26 4.78 13.76 1.09
N VAL A 27 3.70 13.13 1.56
CA VAL A 27 2.33 13.58 1.25
C VAL A 27 2.11 15.02 1.71
N ALA A 28 2.44 15.34 2.97
CA ALA A 28 2.29 16.70 3.49
C ALA A 28 3.11 17.74 2.71
N SER A 29 4.33 17.37 2.29
CA SER A 29 5.18 18.25 1.47
C SER A 29 4.59 18.49 0.07
N LEU A 30 4.08 17.43 -0.58
CA LEU A 30 3.42 17.55 -1.89
C LEU A 30 2.17 18.42 -1.82
N GLU A 31 1.33 18.20 -0.81
CA GLU A 31 0.11 18.99 -0.59
C GLU A 31 0.42 20.46 -0.32
N LYS A 32 1.45 20.74 0.50
CA LYS A 32 1.94 22.11 0.75
C LYS A 32 2.40 22.81 -0.54
N ASN A 33 2.92 22.06 -1.50
CA ASN A 33 3.37 22.55 -2.80
C ASN A 33 2.26 22.52 -3.88
N GLY A 34 0.99 22.37 -3.49
CA GLY A 34 -0.15 22.40 -4.40
C GLY A 34 -0.35 21.12 -5.23
N THR A 35 0.40 20.06 -4.95
CA THR A 35 0.25 18.75 -5.61
C THR A 35 -0.74 17.87 -4.85
N LYS A 36 -1.76 17.37 -5.55
CA LYS A 36 -2.70 16.40 -4.97
C LYS A 36 -1.96 15.09 -4.67
N ALA A 37 -1.82 14.74 -3.40
CA ALA A 37 -1.19 13.50 -2.96
C ALA A 37 -2.11 12.71 -2.02
N LYS A 38 -1.91 11.40 -1.93
CA LYS A 38 -2.62 10.54 -0.97
C LYS A 38 -1.72 9.43 -0.44
N TYR A 39 -1.74 9.27 0.88
CA TYR A 39 -1.13 8.14 1.55
C TYR A 39 -1.99 6.87 1.39
N MET A 40 -1.33 5.75 1.10
CA MET A 40 -1.90 4.40 1.16
C MET A 40 -0.86 3.45 1.76
N ASN A 41 -1.29 2.31 2.29
CA ASN A 41 -0.39 1.29 2.80
C ASN A 41 -0.92 -0.11 2.50
N PHE A 42 -0.02 -1.09 2.43
CA PHE A 42 -0.37 -2.50 2.35
C PHE A 42 0.24 -3.30 3.51
N PRO A 43 -0.51 -4.23 4.13
CA PRO A 43 -1.92 -4.53 3.85
C PRO A 43 -2.85 -3.38 4.30
N ASP A 44 -3.92 -3.12 3.53
CA ASP A 44 -5.00 -2.23 3.95
C ASP A 44 -5.92 -3.02 4.88
N ARG A 45 -5.73 -2.82 6.19
CA ARG A 45 -6.46 -3.54 7.24
C ARG A 45 -7.92 -3.12 7.36
N SER A 46 -8.39 -2.12 6.61
CA SER A 46 -9.80 -1.71 6.67
C SER A 46 -10.74 -2.61 5.86
N THR A 47 -10.21 -3.45 4.97
CA THR A 47 -11.00 -4.37 4.14
C THR A 47 -11.20 -5.72 4.82
N ALA A 48 -12.17 -6.52 4.34
CA ALA A 48 -12.39 -7.86 4.87
C ALA A 48 -11.13 -8.75 4.75
N ILE A 49 -10.46 -8.73 3.59
CA ILE A 49 -9.19 -9.45 3.38
C ILE A 49 -8.10 -8.91 4.32
N GLY A 50 -8.04 -7.58 4.48
CA GLY A 50 -7.10 -6.92 5.38
C GLY A 50 -7.27 -7.31 6.85
N GLN A 51 -8.50 -7.58 7.30
CA GLN A 51 -8.79 -8.04 8.66
C GLN A 51 -8.27 -9.45 8.89
N ILE A 52 -8.45 -10.37 7.92
CA ILE A 52 -7.90 -11.74 7.98
C ILE A 52 -6.37 -11.67 8.07
N ILE A 53 -5.73 -10.87 7.20
CA ILE A 53 -4.28 -10.65 7.25
C ILE A 53 -3.83 -10.12 8.61
N ASN A 54 -4.59 -9.21 9.20
CA ASN A 54 -4.28 -8.69 10.53
C ASN A 54 -4.42 -9.77 11.62
N GLY A 55 -5.40 -10.68 11.52
CA GLY A 55 -5.55 -11.85 12.39
C GLY A 55 -4.30 -12.72 12.39
N TYR A 56 -3.83 -13.09 11.20
CA TYR A 56 -2.58 -13.85 11.02
C TYR A 56 -1.35 -13.11 11.58
N LEU A 57 -1.14 -11.84 11.20
CA LEU A 57 0.01 -11.05 11.66
C LEU A 57 0.03 -10.82 13.19
N THR A 58 -1.14 -10.88 13.83
CA THR A 58 -1.27 -10.76 15.29
C THR A 58 -1.35 -12.11 16.01
N LYS A 59 -1.10 -13.22 15.29
CA LYS A 59 -1.13 -14.60 15.81
C LYS A 59 -2.48 -15.01 16.42
N LYS A 60 -3.57 -14.43 15.92
CA LYS A 60 -4.94 -14.79 16.33
C LYS A 60 -5.54 -15.89 15.47
N GLU A 61 -5.04 -16.04 14.26
CA GLU A 61 -5.46 -17.03 13.29
C GLU A 61 -4.22 -17.78 12.80
N ASP A 62 -4.37 -19.07 12.55
CA ASP A 62 -3.33 -19.92 11.99
C ASP A 62 -3.75 -20.30 10.56
N LEU A 63 -2.97 -19.82 9.59
CA LEU A 63 -3.18 -19.99 8.15
C LEU A 63 -1.83 -20.29 7.51
N SER A 64 -1.82 -21.13 6.47
CA SER A 64 -0.56 -21.47 5.80
C SER A 64 0.07 -20.24 5.14
N ASP A 65 1.40 -20.20 5.08
CA ASP A 65 2.15 -19.07 4.53
C ASP A 65 1.82 -18.85 3.04
N GLU A 66 1.52 -19.91 2.29
CA GLU A 66 1.09 -19.85 0.89
C GLU A 66 -0.29 -19.20 0.75
N ALA A 67 -1.25 -19.59 1.61
CA ALA A 67 -2.57 -18.98 1.63
C ALA A 67 -2.47 -17.49 1.98
N MET A 68 -1.62 -17.15 2.97
CA MET A 68 -1.37 -15.78 3.35
C MET A 68 -0.73 -14.96 2.23
N HIS A 69 0.23 -15.52 1.51
CA HIS A 69 0.84 -14.87 0.34
C HIS A 69 -0.19 -14.47 -0.72
N LEU A 70 -1.14 -15.37 -1.00
CA LEU A 70 -2.25 -15.10 -1.93
C LEU A 70 -3.18 -14.00 -1.38
N LEU A 71 -3.50 -14.01 -0.09
CA LEU A 71 -4.34 -12.97 0.53
C LEU A 71 -3.67 -11.59 0.50
N PHE A 72 -2.36 -11.50 0.75
CA PHE A 72 -1.62 -10.24 0.58
C PHE A 72 -1.69 -9.73 -0.86
N SER A 73 -1.63 -10.62 -1.84
CA SER A 73 -1.81 -10.28 -3.25
C SER A 73 -3.23 -9.83 -3.57
N ALA A 74 -4.24 -10.53 -3.05
CA ALA A 74 -5.65 -10.18 -3.21
C ALA A 74 -5.97 -8.80 -2.60
N ASN A 75 -5.43 -8.49 -1.42
CA ASN A 75 -5.61 -7.19 -0.76
C ASN A 75 -5.04 -6.02 -1.60
N ARG A 76 -3.99 -6.25 -2.40
CA ARG A 76 -3.54 -5.25 -3.38
C ARG A 76 -4.50 -5.12 -4.54
N TRP A 77 -4.91 -6.25 -5.11
CA TRP A 77 -5.80 -6.29 -6.28
C TRP A 77 -7.16 -5.63 -6.02
N GLU A 78 -7.77 -5.82 -4.85
CA GLU A 78 -9.05 -5.19 -4.51
C GLU A 78 -8.98 -3.65 -4.50
N LEU A 79 -7.80 -3.06 -4.24
CA LEU A 79 -7.60 -1.62 -4.24
C LEU A 79 -7.17 -1.04 -5.60
N VAL A 80 -6.76 -1.87 -6.56
CA VAL A 80 -6.31 -1.41 -7.90
C VAL A 80 -7.34 -0.52 -8.60
N PRO A 81 -8.66 -0.83 -8.63
CA PRO A 81 -9.63 0.06 -9.26
C PRO A 81 -9.66 1.46 -8.64
N LYS A 82 -9.61 1.55 -7.31
CA LYS A 82 -9.54 2.80 -6.55
C LYS A 82 -8.25 3.56 -6.85
N MET A 83 -7.11 2.87 -6.86
CA MET A 83 -5.80 3.46 -7.18
C MET A 83 -5.77 4.04 -8.60
N LYS A 84 -6.23 3.28 -9.60
CA LYS A 84 -6.32 3.73 -10.99
C LYS A 84 -7.18 4.99 -11.13
N LYS A 85 -8.35 5.01 -10.48
CA LYS A 85 -9.26 6.18 -10.48
C LYS A 85 -8.60 7.43 -9.88
N LEU A 86 -7.84 7.29 -8.79
CA LEU A 86 -7.13 8.41 -8.16
C LEU A 86 -5.99 8.94 -9.06
N LEU A 87 -5.19 8.02 -9.62
CA LEU A 87 -4.11 8.37 -10.53
C LEU A 87 -4.64 9.08 -11.78
N GLN A 88 -5.72 8.59 -12.38
CA GLN A 88 -6.36 9.22 -13.54
C GLN A 88 -6.91 10.63 -13.24
N LYS A 89 -7.30 10.90 -11.99
CA LYS A 89 -7.73 12.23 -11.52
C LYS A 89 -6.56 13.18 -11.18
N GLY A 90 -5.33 12.78 -11.45
CA GLY A 90 -4.13 13.58 -11.17
C GLY A 90 -3.65 13.50 -9.72
N THR A 91 -4.16 12.57 -8.91
CA THR A 91 -3.70 12.38 -7.52
C THR A 91 -2.49 11.45 -7.50
N THR A 92 -1.36 11.94 -7.00
CA THR A 92 -0.17 11.14 -6.71
C THR A 92 -0.41 10.24 -5.50
N LEU A 93 -0.05 8.97 -5.59
CA LEU A 93 -0.18 7.99 -4.51
C LEU A 93 1.20 7.71 -3.91
N ILE A 94 1.32 7.92 -2.61
CA ILE A 94 2.49 7.53 -1.82
C ILE A 94 2.13 6.28 -1.03
N VAL A 95 2.74 5.16 -1.38
CA VAL A 95 2.33 3.83 -0.91
C VAL A 95 3.41 3.21 -0.02
N ASP A 96 3.07 2.97 1.25
CA ASP A 96 3.91 2.27 2.23
C ASP A 96 3.73 0.76 2.09
N ARG A 97 4.77 0.08 1.58
CA ARG A 97 4.79 -1.33 1.13
C ARG A 97 3.87 -1.63 -0.06
N TYR A 98 4.32 -2.50 -0.96
CA TYR A 98 3.53 -2.98 -2.10
C TYR A 98 3.87 -4.43 -2.47
N SER A 99 3.97 -4.75 -3.77
CA SER A 99 4.29 -6.09 -4.25
C SER A 99 5.67 -6.59 -3.80
N TYR A 100 6.66 -5.70 -3.67
CA TYR A 100 8.02 -6.10 -3.27
C TYR A 100 8.07 -6.64 -1.85
N SER A 101 7.36 -6.02 -0.90
CA SER A 101 7.15 -6.59 0.43
C SER A 101 6.52 -8.00 0.36
N GLY A 102 5.53 -8.21 -0.52
CA GLY A 102 4.88 -9.51 -0.67
C GLY A 102 5.82 -10.61 -1.19
N VAL A 103 6.72 -10.27 -2.10
CA VAL A 103 7.75 -11.22 -2.59
C VAL A 103 8.82 -11.43 -1.53
N ALA A 104 9.38 -10.36 -0.96
CA ALA A 104 10.50 -10.46 -0.03
C ALA A 104 10.17 -11.20 1.27
N TYR A 105 8.93 -11.10 1.77
CA TYR A 105 8.53 -11.75 3.02
C TYR A 105 7.91 -13.15 2.82
N SER A 106 7.65 -13.57 1.58
CA SER A 106 7.11 -14.90 1.27
C SER A 106 8.03 -15.75 0.40
N ALA A 107 9.12 -15.18 -0.13
CA ALA A 107 10.15 -15.96 -0.81
C ALA A 107 10.81 -16.88 0.21
N ILE A 108 10.84 -18.17 -0.13
CA ILE A 108 11.55 -19.23 0.58
C ILE A 108 13.00 -19.24 0.09
#